data_AF-A0AAW7FD15-F1
#
_entry.id   AF-A0AAW7FD15-F1
#
_cell.length_a   1.000
_cell.length_b   1.000
_cell.length_c   1.000
_cell.angle_alpha   90.00
_cell.angle_beta   90.00
_cell.angle_gamma   90.00
#
_symmetry.space_group_name_H-M   'P 1'
#
loop_
_entity.id
_entity.type
_entity.pdbx_description
1 polymer ?
#
loop_
_entity_poly.entity_id
_entity_poly.type
_entity_poly.pdbx_seq_one_letter_code
_entity_poly.pdbx_strand_id
1 'polypeptide(L)'
;MNANDRKVLCTIDQAFYGEREDQFGKLKAYYEVFSNGEIIPINQSDFFCETEQVFVTGGFSEIKEKFKDNLFEVSCSPTNFEKKEGDCKYVTRFNACEEIKGLQVSQIIDGKLPIPENPLLVTDIKPTTKTIVIEENDYIFGPFDFIASHDESSDTYTLNLKPINTPLNRIPQYHIGKIGIQKCIANIASNPKNKISYLSNIKRNLEQIDEVIDFISDDQIISTYGNKIAQNSDIRSFTKGTISQIRKHFSSSKEFRAFPQRFTRLFILISSRVP
;
A
#
# COMPACT_ATOMS: atom_id res chain seq x y z
N MET A 1 26.16 11.05 9.09
CA MET A 1 25.67 9.94 9.92
C MET A 1 26.86 9.40 10.68
N ASN A 2 26.75 9.35 12.01
CA ASN A 2 27.71 8.63 12.84
C ASN A 2 27.66 7.13 12.48
N ALA A 3 28.76 6.41 12.74
CA ALA A 3 28.89 4.99 12.40
C ALA A 3 27.83 4.06 13.04
N ASN A 4 27.05 4.56 14.01
CA ASN A 4 26.02 3.81 14.73
C ASN A 4 24.60 4.34 14.48
N ASP A 5 24.42 5.31 13.58
CA ASP A 5 23.09 5.79 13.21
C ASP A 5 22.36 4.70 12.42
N ARG A 6 21.08 4.48 12.73
CA ARG A 6 20.23 3.49 12.09
C ARG A 6 18.98 4.14 11.54
N LYS A 7 18.46 3.56 10.47
CA LYS A 7 17.22 4.01 9.84
C LYS A 7 16.17 2.92 10.00
N VAL A 8 15.01 3.29 10.52
CA VAL A 8 13.93 2.34 10.84
C VAL A 8 12.59 2.88 10.34
N LEU A 9 11.65 1.96 10.09
CA LEU A 9 10.26 2.30 9.77
C LEU A 9 9.39 2.08 11.01
N CYS A 10 8.65 3.12 11.38
CA CYS A 10 7.95 3.19 12.65
C CYS A 10 6.51 3.67 12.52
N THR A 11 5.70 3.31 13.51
CA THR A 11 4.45 4.03 13.85
C THR A 11 4.60 4.71 15.20
N ILE A 12 3.65 5.58 15.53
CA ILE A 12 3.51 6.13 16.88
C ILE A 12 3.07 4.99 17.82
N ASP A 13 3.64 4.93 19.02
CA ASP A 13 3.30 3.90 20.03
C ASP A 13 2.67 4.54 21.27
N GLN A 14 3.42 5.39 21.98
CA GLN A 14 2.98 5.94 23.27
C GLN A 14 3.49 7.37 23.49
N ALA A 15 2.61 8.25 23.99
CA ALA A 15 2.99 9.55 24.54
C ALA A 15 3.42 9.40 26.01
N PHE A 16 4.40 10.20 26.46
CA PHE A 16 4.65 10.33 27.90
C PHE A 16 3.62 11.24 28.53
N TYR A 17 3.22 10.96 29.78
CA TYR A 17 2.22 11.76 30.50
C TYR A 17 2.83 13.01 31.17
N GLY A 18 2.09 14.13 31.20
CA GLY A 18 2.41 15.35 31.97
C GLY A 18 2.90 16.55 31.15
N GLU A 19 3.54 17.55 31.76
CA GLU A 19 3.92 18.84 31.09
C GLU A 19 4.91 18.70 29.91
N ARG A 20 5.32 17.48 29.55
CA ARG A 20 6.25 17.21 28.45
C ARG A 20 5.71 16.25 27.38
N GLU A 21 4.39 15.97 27.35
CA GLU A 21 3.79 15.08 26.33
C GLU A 21 4.07 15.58 24.91
N ASP A 22 4.17 16.90 24.73
CA ASP A 22 4.41 17.51 23.43
C ASP A 22 5.84 17.26 22.91
N GLN A 23 6.79 17.01 23.81
CA GLN A 23 8.20 16.89 23.44
C GLN A 23 8.71 15.45 23.37
N PHE A 24 8.18 14.55 24.20
CA PHE A 24 8.69 13.19 24.36
C PHE A 24 7.63 12.14 24.09
N GLY A 25 8.07 11.04 23.48
CA GLY A 25 7.22 9.91 23.15
C GLY A 25 8.03 8.67 22.78
N LYS A 26 7.32 7.60 22.48
CA LYS A 26 7.88 6.35 21.96
C LYS A 26 7.27 6.05 20.59
N LEU A 27 8.12 5.60 19.69
CA LEU A 27 7.75 5.05 18.39
C LEU A 27 7.96 3.54 18.43
N LYS A 28 7.12 2.78 17.72
CA LYS A 28 7.28 1.34 17.53
C LYS A 28 7.98 1.12 16.20
N ALA A 29 9.14 0.46 16.21
CA ALA A 29 9.87 0.06 15.01
C ALA A 29 9.37 -1.30 14.50
N TYR A 30 9.23 -1.40 13.18
CA TYR A 30 8.82 -2.63 12.49
C TYR A 30 9.92 -3.18 11.59
N TYR A 31 10.66 -2.28 10.95
CA TYR A 31 11.71 -2.61 10.01
C TYR A 31 12.94 -1.74 10.22
N GLU A 32 14.08 -2.29 9.81
CA GLU A 32 15.29 -1.53 9.57
C GLU A 32 15.51 -1.34 8.06
N VAL A 33 15.98 -0.16 7.68
CA VAL A 33 16.35 0.21 6.31
C VAL A 33 17.87 0.26 6.20
N PHE A 34 18.44 -0.68 5.45
CA PHE A 34 19.87 -0.80 5.24
C PHE A 34 20.37 0.11 4.11
N SER A 35 21.67 0.38 4.10
CA SER A 35 22.33 1.25 3.10
C SER A 35 22.24 0.71 1.67
N ASN A 36 22.11 -0.61 1.51
CA ASN A 36 21.87 -1.28 0.22
C ASN A 36 20.41 -1.14 -0.27
N GLY A 37 19.54 -0.50 0.52
CA GLY A 37 18.12 -0.32 0.23
C GLY A 37 17.23 -1.48 0.67
N GLU A 38 17.76 -2.50 1.33
CA GLU A 38 16.96 -3.59 1.90
C GLU A 38 16.21 -3.13 3.14
N ILE A 39 14.97 -3.62 3.26
CA ILE A 39 14.09 -3.35 4.40
C ILE A 39 13.82 -4.69 5.07
N ILE A 40 14.34 -4.92 6.27
CA ILE A 40 14.25 -6.21 6.96
C ILE A 40 13.50 -6.01 8.27
N PRO A 41 12.62 -6.95 8.69
CA PRO A 41 11.95 -6.82 9.98
C PRO A 41 12.95 -6.60 11.12
N ILE A 42 12.56 -5.75 12.07
CA ILE A 42 13.42 -5.32 13.17
C ILE A 42 13.93 -6.54 13.95
N ASN A 43 15.17 -6.47 14.46
CA ASN A 43 15.85 -7.56 15.18
C ASN A 43 16.08 -8.87 14.40
N GLN A 44 15.72 -9.00 13.12
CA GLN A 44 15.96 -10.24 12.37
C GLN A 44 17.37 -10.34 11.77
N SER A 45 17.90 -9.26 11.17
CA SER A 45 19.27 -9.24 10.64
C SER A 45 20.28 -8.87 11.71
N ASP A 46 20.20 -7.62 12.20
CA ASP A 46 21.06 -7.10 13.25
C ASP A 46 20.23 -6.71 14.47
N PHE A 47 20.68 -7.13 15.66
CA PHE A 47 20.01 -6.77 16.90
C PHE A 47 19.90 -5.25 17.06
N PHE A 48 18.67 -4.76 17.17
CA PHE A 48 18.32 -3.36 17.37
C PHE A 48 18.19 -3.08 18.86
N CYS A 49 17.09 -3.52 19.47
CA CYS A 49 16.87 -3.52 20.90
C CYS A 49 15.67 -4.40 21.27
N GLU A 50 15.63 -4.85 22.51
CA GLU A 50 14.60 -5.76 23.04
C GLU A 50 13.18 -5.22 22.92
N THR A 51 13.00 -3.91 23.11
CA THR A 51 11.65 -3.30 23.09
C THR A 51 11.16 -2.92 21.70
N GLU A 52 12.05 -2.91 20.69
CA GLU A 52 11.73 -2.45 19.33
C GLU A 52 11.11 -1.05 19.30
N GLN A 53 11.56 -0.18 20.22
CA GLN A 53 11.06 1.18 20.36
C GLN A 53 12.14 2.21 20.02
N VAL A 54 11.74 3.40 19.58
CA VAL A 54 12.63 4.56 19.47
C VAL A 54 12.09 5.68 20.36
N PHE A 55 12.95 6.25 21.19
CA PHE A 55 12.55 7.34 22.08
C PHE A 55 12.69 8.70 21.37
N VAL A 56 11.62 9.49 21.37
CA VAL A 56 11.62 10.84 20.80
C VAL A 56 12.10 11.81 21.87
N THR A 57 13.20 12.52 21.60
CA THR A 57 13.84 13.48 22.52
C THR A 57 13.43 14.93 22.26
N GLY A 58 12.58 15.17 21.27
CA GLY A 58 12.08 16.49 20.92
C GLY A 58 11.19 16.46 19.68
N GLY A 59 10.09 17.22 19.75
CA GLY A 59 9.15 17.43 18.66
C GLY A 59 8.13 16.29 18.47
N PHE A 60 7.63 15.70 19.55
CA PHE A 60 6.74 14.54 19.45
C PHE A 60 5.33 14.93 18.97
N SER A 61 4.81 16.08 19.39
CA SER A 61 3.52 16.58 18.91
C SER A 61 3.54 16.84 17.40
N GLU A 62 4.64 17.37 16.85
CA GLU A 62 4.81 17.58 15.42
C GLU A 62 4.88 16.25 14.65
N ILE A 63 5.50 15.21 15.23
CA ILE A 63 5.45 13.85 14.67
C ILE A 63 4.00 13.35 14.64
N LYS A 64 3.26 13.49 15.75
CA LYS A 64 1.84 13.08 15.83
C LYS A 64 0.97 13.79 14.81
N GLU A 65 1.11 15.10 14.69
CA GLU A 65 0.33 15.90 13.76
C GLU A 65 0.62 15.52 12.30
N LYS A 66 1.91 15.40 11.96
CA LYS A 66 2.35 15.13 10.59
C LYS A 66 2.04 13.70 10.14
N PHE A 67 2.36 12.71 10.96
CA PHE A 67 2.30 11.31 10.54
C PHE A 67 1.04 10.59 11.01
N LYS A 68 0.40 11.05 12.10
CA LYS A 68 -0.77 10.40 12.69
C LYS A 68 -0.49 8.92 12.95
N ASP A 69 -1.34 8.03 12.44
CA ASP A 69 -1.17 6.58 12.56
C ASP A 69 -0.36 5.96 11.40
N ASN A 70 0.10 6.78 10.45
CA ASN A 70 0.81 6.25 9.28
C ASN A 70 2.18 5.68 9.66
N LEU A 71 2.66 4.73 8.86
CA LEU A 71 4.03 4.27 8.91
C LEU A 71 4.97 5.34 8.29
N PHE A 72 6.06 5.66 8.97
CA PHE A 72 7.03 6.67 8.54
C PHE A 72 8.47 6.24 8.80
N GLU A 73 9.42 6.89 8.12
CA GLU A 73 10.85 6.60 8.24
C GLU A 73 11.48 7.48 9.33
N VAL A 74 12.37 6.89 10.13
CA VAL A 74 13.06 7.54 11.23
C VAL A 74 14.55 7.25 11.15
N SER A 75 15.36 8.31 11.15
CA SER A 75 16.79 8.19 11.47
C SER A 75 16.98 8.32 12.99
N CYS A 76 17.67 7.35 13.59
CA CYS A 76 17.89 7.28 15.03
C CYS A 76 19.36 7.02 15.35
N SER A 77 19.80 7.53 16.51
CA SER A 77 21.18 7.40 16.98
C SER A 77 21.19 6.82 18.40
N PRO A 78 22.26 6.16 18.84
CA PRO A 78 22.40 5.77 20.23
C PRO A 78 22.33 6.98 21.15
N THR A 79 21.70 6.81 22.31
CA THR A 79 21.68 7.80 23.39
C THR A 79 23.06 7.90 24.05
N ASN A 80 23.42 9.10 24.47
CA ASN A 80 24.60 9.36 25.31
C ASN A 80 24.26 9.33 26.81
N PHE A 81 22.99 9.12 27.17
CA PHE A 81 22.53 9.06 28.56
C PHE A 81 22.56 7.62 29.10
N GLU A 82 22.64 7.47 30.43
CA GLU A 82 22.55 6.16 31.07
C GLU A 82 21.23 5.46 30.70
N LYS A 83 21.38 4.24 30.17
CA LYS A 83 20.27 3.37 29.83
C LYS A 83 19.73 2.72 31.11
N LYS A 84 18.45 2.91 31.39
CA LYS A 84 17.75 2.07 32.37
C LYS A 84 17.52 0.69 31.78
N GLU A 85 17.53 -0.32 32.65
CA GLU A 85 17.21 -1.69 32.25
C GLU A 85 15.80 -1.73 31.62
N GLY A 86 15.69 -2.37 30.45
CA GLY A 86 14.45 -2.40 29.67
C GLY A 86 14.21 -1.23 28.70
N ASP A 87 15.06 -0.18 28.67
CA ASP A 87 14.91 0.91 27.68
C ASP A 87 15.68 0.64 26.37
N CYS A 88 15.12 1.08 25.25
CA CYS A 88 15.85 1.05 23.98
C CYS A 88 16.93 2.13 23.97
N LYS A 89 18.10 1.82 23.40
CA LYS A 89 19.23 2.76 23.31
C LYS A 89 19.07 3.81 22.22
N TYR A 90 18.12 3.67 21.31
CA TYR A 90 17.99 4.57 20.16
C TYR A 90 17.03 5.72 20.42
N VAL A 91 17.48 6.91 20.06
CA VAL A 91 16.74 8.16 20.18
C VAL A 91 16.58 8.85 18.82
N THR A 92 15.54 9.65 18.68
CA THR A 92 15.29 10.48 17.50
C THR A 92 14.68 11.84 17.86
N ARG A 93 14.45 12.67 16.85
CA ARG A 93 13.78 13.98 16.90
C ARG A 93 12.95 14.18 15.63
N PHE A 94 11.99 15.12 15.67
CA PHE A 94 11.10 15.40 14.53
C PHE A 94 11.83 15.63 13.19
N ASN A 95 12.93 16.38 13.20
CA ASN A 95 13.70 16.70 11.99
C ASN A 95 14.39 15.49 11.34
N ALA A 96 14.44 14.34 12.03
CA ALA A 96 14.99 13.09 11.53
C ALA A 96 13.91 12.11 11.04
N CYS A 97 12.66 12.58 10.91
CA CYS A 97 11.51 11.79 10.48
C CYS A 97 11.04 12.19 9.06
N GLU A 98 10.84 11.21 8.19
CA GLU A 98 10.40 11.40 6.80
C GLU A 98 9.20 10.51 6.45
N GLU A 99 8.40 10.93 5.47
CA GLU A 99 7.39 10.03 4.90
C GLU A 99 8.05 8.89 4.13
N ILE A 100 7.44 7.71 4.18
CA ILE A 100 7.82 6.58 3.33
C ILE A 100 7.61 6.95 1.86
N LYS A 101 8.60 6.61 1.04
CA LYS A 101 8.63 6.94 -0.39
C LYS A 101 8.33 5.69 -1.22
N GLY A 102 7.46 5.84 -2.22
CA GLY A 102 7.17 4.80 -3.20
C GLY A 102 6.62 3.50 -2.60
N LEU A 103 7.00 2.37 -3.20
CA LEU A 103 6.53 1.01 -2.86
C LEU A 103 7.54 0.28 -1.98
N GLN A 104 7.91 0.89 -0.85
CA GLN A 104 8.80 0.27 0.13
C GLN A 104 8.07 -0.76 0.99
N VAL A 105 6.89 -0.39 1.49
CA VAL A 105 6.07 -1.19 2.40
C VAL A 105 4.59 -1.01 2.04
N SER A 106 3.84 -2.10 2.11
CA SER A 106 2.38 -2.09 2.04
C SER A 106 1.81 -2.74 3.29
N GLN A 107 0.70 -2.21 3.82
CA GLN A 107 -0.05 -2.88 4.88
C GLN A 107 -0.76 -4.11 4.32
N ILE A 108 -0.73 -5.21 5.07
CA ILE A 108 -1.47 -6.42 4.77
C ILE A 108 -2.85 -6.27 5.40
N ILE A 109 -3.89 -6.49 4.59
CA ILE A 109 -5.28 -6.54 5.04
C ILE A 109 -5.80 -7.95 4.82
N ASP A 110 -6.23 -8.59 5.90
CA ASP A 110 -6.89 -9.89 5.83
C ASP A 110 -8.29 -9.72 5.25
N GLY A 111 -8.62 -10.47 4.21
CA GLY A 111 -9.95 -10.39 3.63
C GLY A 111 -10.03 -11.01 2.25
N LYS A 112 -11.25 -11.13 1.75
CA LYS A 112 -11.48 -11.65 0.40
C LYS A 112 -11.03 -10.62 -0.65
N LEU A 113 -10.29 -11.07 -1.67
CA LEU A 113 -9.99 -10.24 -2.83
C LEU A 113 -11.31 -9.81 -3.51
N PRO A 114 -11.62 -8.51 -3.59
CA PRO A 114 -12.82 -8.06 -4.29
C PRO A 114 -12.68 -8.31 -5.80
N ILE A 115 -13.80 -8.36 -6.52
CA ILE A 115 -13.78 -8.51 -7.98
C ILE A 115 -13.53 -7.14 -8.65
N PRO A 116 -12.93 -7.08 -9.86
CA PRO A 116 -12.63 -5.81 -10.51
C PRO A 116 -13.86 -4.94 -10.84
N GLU A 117 -15.03 -5.54 -11.01
CA GLU A 117 -16.31 -4.85 -11.25
C GLU A 117 -16.82 -4.11 -10.00
N ASN A 118 -16.44 -4.58 -8.81
CA ASN A 118 -16.76 -3.97 -7.53
C ASN A 118 -15.52 -4.01 -6.61
N PRO A 119 -14.52 -3.15 -6.87
CA PRO A 119 -13.22 -3.20 -6.20
C PRO A 119 -13.27 -2.54 -4.81
N LEU A 120 -14.28 -2.88 -4.02
CA LEU A 120 -14.50 -2.32 -2.69
C LEU A 120 -14.09 -3.34 -1.62
N LEU A 121 -13.27 -2.89 -0.68
CA LEU A 121 -12.87 -3.65 0.51
C LEU A 121 -13.27 -2.88 1.76
N VAL A 122 -13.92 -3.54 2.72
CA VAL A 122 -14.31 -2.93 4.00
C VAL A 122 -13.35 -3.41 5.09
N THR A 123 -12.86 -2.49 5.92
CA THR A 123 -11.95 -2.77 7.04
C THR A 123 -12.32 -1.92 8.24
N ASP A 124 -12.07 -2.44 9.44
CA ASP A 124 -12.32 -1.74 10.71
C ASP A 124 -11.23 -0.69 11.00
N ILE A 125 -10.05 -0.87 10.41
CA ILE A 125 -8.88 -0.01 10.65
C ILE A 125 -8.51 0.68 9.35
N LYS A 126 -8.34 2.01 9.43
CA LYS A 126 -7.79 2.80 8.34
C LYS A 126 -6.36 2.34 8.02
N PRO A 127 -6.04 2.01 6.75
CA PRO A 127 -4.68 1.66 6.40
C PRO A 127 -3.69 2.79 6.69
N THR A 128 -2.54 2.41 7.21
CA THR A 128 -1.45 3.28 7.69
C THR A 128 -0.34 3.48 6.65
N THR A 129 -0.50 2.87 5.47
CA THR A 129 0.40 3.00 4.31
C THR A 129 -0.38 3.51 3.11
N LYS A 130 0.30 4.10 2.13
CA LYS A 130 -0.32 4.59 0.89
C LYS A 130 -0.77 3.48 -0.06
N THR A 131 -0.26 2.27 0.14
CA THR A 131 -0.63 1.06 -0.62
C THR A 131 -0.93 -0.09 0.33
N ILE A 132 -1.77 -1.01 -0.10
CA ILE A 132 -2.08 -2.23 0.64
C ILE A 132 -1.85 -3.47 -0.22
N VAL A 133 -1.76 -4.61 0.45
CA VAL A 133 -1.93 -5.94 -0.15
C VAL A 133 -3.02 -6.68 0.61
N ILE A 134 -3.67 -7.63 -0.05
CA ILE A 134 -4.74 -8.43 0.55
C ILE A 134 -4.23 -9.84 0.79
N GLU A 135 -4.42 -10.35 2.01
CA GLU A 135 -4.16 -11.74 2.34
C GLU A 135 -5.45 -12.56 2.27
N GLU A 136 -5.45 -13.59 1.43
CA GLU A 136 -6.55 -14.54 1.29
C GLU A 136 -6.00 -15.95 1.01
N ASN A 137 -6.36 -16.93 1.84
CA ASN A 137 -6.06 -18.35 1.66
C ASN A 137 -4.56 -18.65 1.37
N ASP A 138 -3.65 -18.15 2.21
CA ASP A 138 -2.19 -18.28 2.06
C ASP A 138 -1.59 -17.57 0.82
N TYR A 139 -2.34 -16.67 0.19
CA TYR A 139 -1.85 -15.82 -0.90
C TYR A 139 -1.96 -14.34 -0.55
N ILE A 140 -0.98 -13.60 -1.06
CA ILE A 140 -0.94 -12.14 -1.06
C ILE A 140 -1.29 -11.63 -2.46
N PHE A 141 -2.23 -10.70 -2.52
CA PHE A 141 -2.71 -10.06 -3.75
C PHE A 141 -2.41 -8.55 -3.74
N GLY A 142 -1.93 -8.03 -4.86
CA GLY A 142 -1.70 -6.60 -5.06
C GLY A 142 -0.31 -6.27 -5.61
N PRO A 143 0.29 -5.14 -5.23
CA PRO A 143 -0.24 -4.10 -4.33
C PRO A 143 -1.35 -3.27 -4.98
N PHE A 144 -2.14 -2.61 -4.13
CA PHE A 144 -3.21 -1.70 -4.52
C PHE A 144 -2.95 -0.28 -4.03
N ASP A 145 -3.20 0.70 -4.89
CA ASP A 145 -3.56 2.05 -4.46
C ASP A 145 -5.02 2.03 -3.99
N PHE A 146 -5.40 2.95 -3.10
CA PHE A 146 -6.78 3.03 -2.63
C PHE A 146 -7.23 4.46 -2.30
N ILE A 147 -8.54 4.66 -2.34
CA ILE A 147 -9.20 5.83 -1.75
C ILE A 147 -10.07 5.31 -0.61
N ALA A 148 -9.85 5.83 0.60
CA ALA A 148 -10.60 5.44 1.78
C ALA A 148 -11.72 6.44 2.07
N SER A 149 -12.91 5.94 2.39
CA SER A 149 -14.01 6.69 2.98
C SER A 149 -14.42 6.06 4.30
N HIS A 150 -14.64 6.87 5.33
CA HIS A 150 -15.12 6.42 6.64
C HIS A 150 -16.64 6.51 6.70
N ASP A 151 -17.27 5.44 7.17
CA ASP A 151 -18.69 5.41 7.48
C ASP A 151 -18.86 5.55 9.00
N GLU A 152 -19.27 6.73 9.44
CA GLU A 152 -19.48 7.05 10.85
C GLU A 152 -20.54 6.17 11.53
N SER A 153 -21.48 5.60 10.76
CA SER A 153 -22.58 4.80 11.33
C SER A 153 -22.14 3.40 11.75
N SER A 154 -21.23 2.80 10.99
CA SER A 154 -20.67 1.47 11.23
C SER A 154 -19.27 1.52 11.85
N ASP A 155 -18.65 2.69 11.91
CA ASP A 155 -17.25 2.91 12.27
C ASP A 155 -16.27 2.06 11.43
N THR A 156 -16.59 1.91 10.14
CA THR A 156 -15.76 1.15 9.19
C THR A 156 -15.20 2.03 8.08
N TYR A 157 -14.15 1.55 7.44
CA TYR A 157 -13.53 2.18 6.29
C TYR A 157 -13.80 1.37 5.04
N THR A 158 -14.38 2.01 4.03
CA THR A 158 -14.49 1.43 2.69
C THR A 158 -13.31 1.91 1.85
N LEU A 159 -12.56 0.97 1.29
CA LEU A 159 -11.42 1.19 0.43
C LEU A 159 -11.81 0.89 -1.02
N ASN A 160 -11.77 1.90 -1.88
CA ASN A 160 -11.92 1.72 -3.33
C ASN A 160 -10.53 1.45 -3.93
N LEU A 161 -10.31 0.20 -4.34
CA LEU A 161 -9.01 -0.31 -4.74
C LEU A 161 -8.73 -0.08 -6.22
N LYS A 162 -7.46 0.20 -6.53
CA LYS A 162 -6.97 0.30 -7.90
C LYS A 162 -5.60 -0.36 -7.99
N PRO A 163 -5.30 -1.07 -9.10
CA PRO A 163 -3.93 -1.51 -9.35
C PRO A 163 -3.00 -0.31 -9.37
N ILE A 164 -1.80 -0.47 -8.82
CA ILE A 164 -0.80 0.58 -8.83
C ILE A 164 -0.44 0.99 -10.25
N ASN A 165 -0.31 2.29 -10.48
CA ASN A 165 0.11 2.81 -11.80
C ASN A 165 1.63 2.80 -12.00
N THR A 166 2.40 2.57 -10.93
CA THR A 166 3.86 2.54 -11.00
C THR A 166 4.31 1.31 -11.79
N PRO A 167 5.07 1.48 -12.89
CA PRO A 167 5.54 0.34 -13.67
C PRO A 167 6.37 -0.61 -12.81
N LEU A 168 6.01 -1.88 -12.84
CA LEU A 168 6.79 -2.96 -12.24
C LEU A 168 7.15 -3.95 -13.33
N ASN A 169 8.39 -4.44 -13.32
CA ASN A 169 8.97 -5.21 -14.43
C ASN A 169 8.13 -6.42 -14.86
N ARG A 170 7.39 -7.05 -13.94
CA ARG A 170 6.57 -8.26 -14.21
C ARG A 170 5.06 -8.03 -14.19
N ILE A 171 4.59 -6.85 -13.79
CA ILE A 171 3.16 -6.57 -13.63
C ILE A 171 2.78 -5.48 -14.63
N PRO A 172 2.06 -5.84 -15.72
CA PRO A 172 1.57 -4.87 -16.67
C PRO A 172 0.58 -3.90 -16.03
N GLN A 173 0.32 -2.78 -16.70
CA GLN A 173 -0.68 -1.82 -16.27
C GLN A 173 -2.05 -2.50 -16.05
N TYR A 174 -2.77 -2.07 -15.00
CA TYR A 174 -4.05 -2.62 -14.56
C TYR A 174 -4.04 -4.07 -14.06
N HIS A 175 -2.86 -4.65 -13.88
CA HIS A 175 -2.74 -5.99 -13.29
C HIS A 175 -2.21 -5.91 -11.86
N ILE A 176 -2.41 -6.98 -11.13
CA ILE A 176 -1.85 -7.21 -9.79
C ILE A 176 -1.10 -8.54 -9.77
N GLY A 177 -0.20 -8.69 -8.81
CA GLY A 177 0.46 -9.96 -8.54
C GLY A 177 -0.31 -10.80 -7.54
N LYS A 178 -0.23 -12.12 -7.70
CA LYS A 178 -0.56 -13.13 -6.69
C LYS A 178 0.71 -13.86 -6.29
N ILE A 179 0.96 -13.95 -4.99
CA ILE A 179 2.17 -14.55 -4.43
C ILE A 179 1.77 -15.46 -3.25
N GLY A 180 2.24 -16.70 -3.22
CA GLY A 180 2.11 -17.53 -2.03
C GLY A 180 2.84 -16.91 -0.84
N ILE A 181 2.17 -16.78 0.31
CA ILE A 181 2.66 -16.04 1.48
C ILE A 181 4.02 -16.55 1.99
N GLN A 182 4.28 -17.85 1.84
CA GLN A 182 5.55 -18.47 2.25
C GLN A 182 6.76 -17.88 1.54
N LYS A 183 6.60 -17.33 0.32
CA LYS A 183 7.68 -16.67 -0.42
C LYS A 183 8.06 -15.31 0.16
N CYS A 184 7.16 -14.68 0.90
CA CYS A 184 7.36 -13.34 1.42
C CYS A 184 7.31 -13.24 2.95
N ILE A 185 7.12 -14.35 3.67
CA ILE A 185 6.99 -14.39 5.13
C ILE A 185 8.17 -13.75 5.88
N ALA A 186 9.39 -13.90 5.36
CA ALA A 186 10.59 -13.28 5.93
C ALA A 186 10.58 -11.73 5.84
N ASN A 187 9.72 -11.15 5.00
CA ASN A 187 9.57 -9.71 4.82
C ASN A 187 8.34 -9.15 5.55
N ILE A 188 7.62 -9.98 6.32
CA ILE A 188 6.43 -9.58 7.07
C ILE A 188 6.82 -9.21 8.50
N ALA A 189 6.32 -8.07 8.96
CA ALA A 189 6.39 -7.65 10.36
C ALA A 189 4.98 -7.31 10.85
N SER A 190 4.64 -7.82 12.03
CA SER A 190 3.33 -7.65 12.64
C SER A 190 3.45 -7.02 14.02
N ASN A 191 2.49 -6.17 14.38
CA ASN A 191 2.34 -5.70 15.74
C ASN A 191 1.14 -6.39 16.40
N PRO A 192 1.37 -7.30 17.37
CA PRO A 192 0.30 -8.07 18.00
C PRO A 192 -0.66 -7.19 18.81
N LYS A 193 -0.25 -6.00 19.26
CA LYS A 193 -1.14 -5.08 20.00
C LYS A 193 -2.23 -4.49 19.10
N ASN A 194 -1.90 -4.23 17.84
CA ASN A 194 -2.74 -3.47 16.91
C ASN A 194 -3.36 -4.37 15.84
N LYS A 195 -2.93 -5.65 15.76
CA LYS A 195 -3.25 -6.59 14.68
C LYS A 195 -2.90 -6.04 13.28
N ILE A 196 -1.94 -5.13 13.19
CA ILE A 196 -1.48 -4.59 11.92
C ILE A 196 -0.26 -5.38 11.48
N SER A 197 -0.29 -5.83 10.24
CA SER A 197 0.81 -6.49 9.56
C SER A 197 1.23 -5.67 8.34
N TYR A 198 2.52 -5.68 8.07
CA TYR A 198 3.12 -5.00 6.92
C TYR A 198 3.91 -6.01 6.10
N LEU A 199 4.03 -5.74 4.81
CA LEU A 199 4.94 -6.43 3.91
C LEU A 199 5.96 -5.42 3.36
N SER A 200 7.24 -5.66 3.62
CA SER A 200 8.36 -4.85 3.11
C SER A 200 8.90 -5.38 1.78
N ASN A 201 9.80 -4.63 1.13
CA ASN A 201 10.48 -5.03 -0.12
C ASN A 201 9.50 -5.40 -1.26
N ILE A 202 8.38 -4.68 -1.38
CA ILE A 202 7.29 -4.98 -2.32
C ILE A 202 7.79 -5.28 -3.74
N LYS A 203 8.67 -4.44 -4.30
CA LYS A 203 9.22 -4.65 -5.65
C LYS A 203 9.92 -6.01 -5.80
N ARG A 204 10.70 -6.42 -4.80
CA ARG A 204 11.44 -7.68 -4.82
C ARG A 204 10.52 -8.88 -4.64
N ASN A 205 9.53 -8.80 -3.73
CA ASN A 205 8.53 -9.86 -3.60
C ASN A 205 7.81 -10.09 -4.94
N LEU A 206 7.51 -9.02 -5.67
CA LEU A 206 6.83 -9.10 -6.97
C LEU A 206 7.68 -9.70 -8.09
N GLU A 207 8.99 -9.93 -7.87
CA GLU A 207 9.82 -10.73 -8.77
C GLU A 207 9.53 -12.23 -8.65
N GLN A 208 8.85 -12.66 -7.57
CA GLN A 208 8.55 -14.06 -7.27
C GLN A 208 7.07 -14.40 -7.43
N ILE A 209 6.32 -13.58 -8.17
CA ILE A 209 4.90 -13.77 -8.44
C ILE A 209 4.60 -15.14 -9.05
N ASP A 210 3.53 -15.75 -8.55
CA ASP A 210 2.97 -17.00 -9.08
C ASP A 210 2.09 -16.74 -10.29
N GLU A 211 1.30 -15.67 -10.22
CA GLU A 211 0.31 -15.33 -11.24
C GLU A 211 0.14 -13.81 -11.35
N VAL A 212 -0.16 -13.34 -12.56
CA VAL A 212 -0.54 -11.96 -12.85
C VAL A 212 -2.04 -11.94 -13.13
N ILE A 213 -2.79 -11.13 -12.39
CA ILE A 213 -4.26 -11.06 -12.48
C ILE A 213 -4.65 -9.72 -13.10
N ASP A 214 -5.50 -9.75 -14.11
CA ASP A 214 -6.12 -8.55 -14.68
C ASP A 214 -7.16 -7.98 -13.72
N PHE A 215 -6.89 -6.81 -13.16
CA PHE A 215 -7.71 -6.16 -12.15
C PHE A 215 -8.15 -4.76 -12.60
N ILE A 216 -8.43 -4.59 -13.89
CA ILE A 216 -8.95 -3.33 -14.40
C ILE A 216 -10.39 -3.11 -13.92
N SER A 217 -10.66 -1.97 -13.27
CA SER A 217 -12.02 -1.63 -12.82
C SER A 217 -12.92 -1.15 -13.97
N ASP A 218 -14.23 -1.18 -13.75
CA ASP A 218 -15.19 -0.68 -14.77
C ASP A 218 -14.94 0.79 -15.12
N ASP A 219 -14.63 1.63 -14.12
CA ASP A 219 -14.26 3.02 -14.34
C ASP A 219 -12.96 3.16 -15.16
N GLN A 220 -11.98 2.30 -14.90
CA GLN A 220 -10.73 2.28 -15.68
C GLN A 220 -10.97 1.77 -17.11
N ILE A 221 -11.85 0.78 -17.32
CA ILE A 221 -12.27 0.32 -18.64
C ILE A 221 -12.93 1.47 -19.41
N ILE A 222 -13.88 2.17 -18.81
CA ILE A 222 -14.59 3.29 -19.44
C ILE A 222 -13.60 4.41 -19.76
N SER A 223 -12.76 4.80 -18.80
CA SER A 223 -11.78 5.86 -19.02
C SER A 223 -10.79 5.48 -20.12
N THR A 224 -10.25 4.25 -20.10
CA THR A 224 -9.21 3.83 -21.04
C THR A 224 -9.75 3.64 -22.45
N TYR A 225 -10.82 2.85 -22.60
CA TYR A 225 -11.36 2.49 -23.92
C TYR A 225 -12.41 3.48 -24.41
N GLY A 226 -13.19 4.09 -23.51
CA GLY A 226 -14.12 5.16 -23.85
C GLY A 226 -13.41 6.38 -24.45
N ASN A 227 -12.24 6.76 -23.90
CA ASN A 227 -11.42 7.82 -24.50
C ASN A 227 -10.93 7.44 -25.91
N LYS A 228 -10.50 6.19 -26.13
CA LYS A 228 -10.13 5.70 -27.48
C LYS A 228 -11.31 5.76 -28.46
N ILE A 229 -12.52 5.45 -27.98
CA ILE A 229 -13.74 5.56 -28.79
C ILE A 229 -14.05 7.02 -29.12
N ALA A 230 -14.01 7.91 -28.12
CA ALA A 230 -14.32 9.33 -28.29
C ALA A 230 -13.35 10.05 -29.24
N GLN A 231 -12.10 9.60 -29.30
CA GLN A 231 -11.09 10.13 -30.22
C GLN A 231 -11.18 9.56 -31.64
N ASN A 232 -12.05 8.57 -31.87
CA ASN A 232 -12.21 7.96 -33.19
C ASN A 232 -13.14 8.81 -34.07
N SER A 233 -12.59 9.40 -35.14
CA SER A 233 -13.31 10.27 -36.08
C SER A 233 -14.47 9.60 -36.83
N ASP A 234 -14.45 8.27 -36.93
CA ASP A 234 -15.51 7.49 -37.59
C ASP A 234 -16.74 7.32 -36.68
N ILE A 235 -16.60 7.58 -35.38
CA ILE A 235 -17.63 7.38 -34.35
C ILE A 235 -18.18 8.74 -33.95
N ARG A 236 -19.11 9.27 -34.75
CA ARG A 236 -19.64 10.64 -34.58
C ARG A 236 -20.78 10.77 -33.56
N SER A 237 -21.47 9.69 -33.20
CA SER A 237 -22.57 9.71 -32.24
C SER A 237 -22.73 8.36 -31.53
N PHE A 238 -23.10 8.37 -30.24
CA PHE A 238 -23.37 7.16 -29.45
C PHE A 238 -24.85 6.76 -29.57
N THR A 239 -25.14 5.79 -30.42
CA THR A 239 -26.46 5.16 -30.57
C THR A 239 -26.32 3.63 -30.49
N LYS A 240 -27.42 2.88 -30.34
CA LYS A 240 -27.39 1.40 -30.38
C LYS A 240 -26.73 0.87 -31.67
N GLY A 241 -26.90 1.56 -32.81
CA GLY A 241 -26.25 1.21 -34.07
C GLY A 241 -24.74 1.39 -34.06
N THR A 242 -24.24 2.37 -33.29
CA THR A 242 -22.81 2.66 -33.16
C THR A 242 -22.06 1.59 -32.34
N ILE A 243 -22.75 0.86 -31.46
CA ILE A 243 -22.15 -0.24 -30.67
C ILE A 243 -21.57 -1.32 -31.59
N SER A 244 -22.28 -1.68 -32.66
CA SER A 244 -21.80 -2.64 -33.66
C SER A 244 -20.56 -2.13 -34.42
N GLN A 245 -20.49 -0.82 -34.69
CA GLN A 245 -19.32 -0.20 -35.31
C GLN A 245 -18.12 -0.20 -34.35
N ILE A 246 -18.32 0.13 -33.07
CA ILE A 246 -17.29 0.05 -32.02
C ILE A 246 -16.76 -1.39 -31.90
N ARG A 247 -17.65 -2.40 -31.86
CA ARG A 247 -17.26 -3.81 -31.85
C ARG A 247 -16.37 -4.16 -33.03
N LYS A 248 -16.77 -3.78 -34.25
CA LYS A 248 -15.98 -4.03 -35.47
C LYS A 248 -14.61 -3.35 -35.39
N HIS A 249 -14.56 -2.09 -34.92
CA HIS A 249 -13.32 -1.33 -34.78
C HIS A 249 -12.31 -2.03 -33.85
N PHE A 250 -12.74 -2.50 -32.67
CA PHE A 250 -11.83 -3.15 -31.73
C PHE A 250 -11.55 -4.62 -32.05
N SER A 251 -12.44 -5.34 -32.74
CA SER A 251 -12.29 -6.77 -33.03
C SER A 251 -10.98 -7.14 -33.75
N SER A 252 -10.41 -6.21 -34.51
CA SER A 252 -9.14 -6.38 -35.21
C SER A 252 -7.91 -6.00 -34.36
N SER A 253 -8.10 -5.33 -33.23
CA SER A 253 -7.03 -4.82 -32.37
C SER A 253 -6.31 -5.93 -31.60
N LYS A 254 -5.00 -5.76 -31.38
CA LYS A 254 -4.20 -6.69 -30.55
C LYS A 254 -4.72 -6.77 -29.11
N GLU A 255 -5.15 -5.64 -28.55
CA GLU A 255 -5.72 -5.58 -27.19
C GLU A 255 -6.99 -6.41 -27.06
N PHE A 256 -7.88 -6.37 -28.05
CA PHE A 256 -9.12 -7.17 -28.03
C PHE A 256 -8.84 -8.67 -28.00
N ARG A 257 -7.83 -9.13 -28.75
CA ARG A 257 -7.41 -10.54 -28.74
C ARG A 257 -6.75 -10.93 -27.43
N ALA A 258 -5.97 -10.03 -26.83
CA ALA A 258 -5.28 -10.29 -25.58
C ALA A 258 -6.22 -10.27 -24.37
N PHE A 259 -7.20 -9.35 -24.35
CA PHE A 259 -8.07 -9.11 -23.20
C PHE A 259 -9.56 -9.02 -23.61
N PRO A 260 -10.14 -10.06 -24.23
CA PRO A 260 -11.51 -9.99 -24.75
C PRO A 260 -12.55 -9.67 -23.68
N GLN A 261 -12.32 -10.08 -22.43
CA GLN A 261 -13.25 -9.83 -21.31
C GLN A 261 -13.38 -8.35 -20.96
N ARG A 262 -12.31 -7.55 -21.09
CA ARG A 262 -12.38 -6.09 -20.89
C ARG A 262 -13.35 -5.44 -21.86
N PHE A 263 -13.39 -5.91 -23.09
CA PHE A 263 -14.28 -5.40 -24.12
C PHE A 263 -15.72 -5.89 -23.91
N THR A 264 -15.91 -7.13 -23.47
CA THR A 264 -17.24 -7.60 -23.04
C THR A 264 -17.82 -6.69 -21.96
N ARG A 265 -17.05 -6.39 -20.91
CA ARG A 265 -17.43 -5.45 -19.83
C ARG A 265 -17.69 -4.05 -20.37
N LEU A 266 -16.79 -3.51 -21.20
CA LEU A 266 -16.98 -2.22 -21.86
C LEU A 266 -18.33 -2.13 -22.60
N PHE A 267 -18.69 -3.15 -23.38
CA PHE A 267 -19.94 -3.14 -24.11
C PHE A 267 -21.16 -3.24 -23.22
N ILE A 268 -21.10 -3.98 -22.11
CA ILE A 268 -22.18 -4.00 -21.10
C ILE A 268 -22.35 -2.60 -20.51
N LEU A 269 -21.26 -1.95 -20.10
CA LEU A 269 -21.26 -0.63 -19.48
C LEU A 269 -21.74 0.48 -20.42
N ILE A 270 -21.38 0.43 -21.70
CA ILE A 270 -21.88 1.40 -22.68
C ILE A 270 -23.36 1.13 -22.97
N SER A 271 -23.77 -0.13 -23.12
CA SER A 271 -25.16 -0.47 -23.45
C SER A 271 -26.15 -0.10 -22.34
N SER A 272 -25.73 -0.16 -21.07
CA SER A 272 -26.57 0.25 -19.93
C SER A 272 -26.70 1.77 -19.78
N ARG A 273 -25.83 2.55 -20.45
CA ARG A 273 -25.81 4.02 -20.39
C ARG A 273 -26.37 4.71 -21.64
N VAL A 274 -26.67 3.95 -22.70
CA VAL A 274 -27.31 4.48 -23.92
C VAL A 274 -28.84 4.38 -23.73
N PRO A 275 -29.57 5.51 -23.73
CA PRO A 275 -31.03 5.50 -23.67
C PRO A 275 -31.69 4.78 -24.86
#